data_AF-A0A810E2T1-F1
#
_entry.id   AF-A0A810E2T1-F1
#
_cell.length_a   1.000
_cell.length_b   1.000
_cell.length_c   1.000
_cell.angle_alpha   90.00
_cell.angle_beta   90.00
_cell.angle_gamma   90.00
#
_symmetry.space_group_name_H-M   'P 1'
#
loop_
_entity.id
_entity.type
_entity.pdbx_description
1 polymer ?
#
loop_
_entity_poly.entity_id
_entity_poly.type
_entity_poly.pdbx_seq_one_letter_code
_entity_poly.pdbx_strand_id
1 'polypeptide(L)'
;MKVMVQISQTPALIGMETTPGNLTISQPPADLQITTTPGEWNIHQPAPEVTIDQSRARAAYTGGTYREMSQRIYSGVEQLWLQGIAKRMEQGERMANFHKPGNSIGEVYGEDWQPVSYPEVRGPASYDNVDIDIKAVPVQIEYRRAEVRIQVEQNKPQFHYTPSSVEIYLRQKPSLTFTPQVLDAQV
;
A
#
# COMPACT_ATOMS: atom_id res chain seq x y z
N MET A 1 86.50 -74.44 56.46
CA MET A 1 85.18 -73.87 56.80
C MET A 1 84.81 -72.87 55.71
N LYS A 2 83.74 -73.09 54.94
CA LYS A 2 83.34 -72.22 53.82
C LYS A 2 82.04 -71.52 54.23
N VAL A 3 82.09 -70.22 54.47
CA VAL A 3 80.90 -69.44 54.84
C VAL A 3 80.23 -68.98 53.54
N MET A 4 78.94 -69.30 53.39
CA MET A 4 78.09 -68.75 52.33
C MET A 4 77.10 -67.76 52.95
N VAL A 5 76.96 -66.59 52.34
CA VAL A 5 75.96 -65.59 52.73
C VAL A 5 74.88 -65.57 51.67
N GLN A 6 73.63 -65.81 52.07
CA GLN A 6 72.48 -65.61 51.19
C GLN A 6 72.04 -64.16 51.28
N ILE A 7 72.00 -63.51 50.13
CA ILE A 7 71.50 -62.14 49.99
C ILE A 7 70.07 -62.23 49.46
N SER A 8 69.11 -61.72 50.23
CA SER A 8 67.74 -61.51 49.76
C SER A 8 67.50 -60.03 49.59
N GLN A 9 67.17 -59.62 48.37
CA GLN A 9 66.91 -58.22 48.03
C GLN A 9 65.47 -58.03 47.59
N THR A 10 64.83 -57.00 48.14
CA THR A 10 63.58 -56.47 47.64
C THR A 10 63.87 -55.15 46.92
N PRO A 11 63.64 -55.05 45.59
CA PRO A 11 63.87 -53.82 44.87
C PRO A 11 62.86 -52.73 45.26
N ALA A 12 63.26 -51.47 45.11
CA ALA A 12 62.34 -50.35 45.25
C ALA A 12 61.35 -50.34 44.08
N LEU A 13 60.06 -50.13 44.35
CA LEU A 13 59.06 -49.89 43.31
C LEU A 13 58.52 -48.48 43.46
N ILE A 14 58.55 -47.71 42.37
CA ILE A 14 57.97 -46.37 42.30
C ILE A 14 56.62 -46.49 41.59
N GLY A 15 55.59 -45.88 42.17
CA GLY A 15 54.30 -45.68 41.55
C GLY A 15 54.24 -44.31 40.89
N MET A 16 53.51 -44.21 39.80
CA MET A 16 53.17 -42.96 39.14
C MET A 16 51.68 -42.95 38.90
N GLU A 17 51.01 -41.94 39.42
CA GLU A 17 49.61 -41.65 39.12
C GLU A 17 49.54 -40.36 38.30
N THR A 18 48.84 -40.41 37.17
CA THR A 18 48.72 -39.27 36.25
C THR A 18 47.26 -38.93 36.07
N THR A 19 46.88 -37.71 36.43
CA THR A 19 45.57 -37.14 36.09
C THR A 19 45.74 -36.35 34.79
N PRO A 20 45.11 -36.78 33.68
CA PRO A 20 45.22 -36.06 32.42
C PRO A 20 44.58 -34.66 32.56
N GLY A 21 45.23 -33.67 31.96
CA GLY A 21 44.67 -32.32 31.89
C GLY A 21 43.46 -32.27 30.95
N ASN A 22 42.64 -31.23 31.09
CA ASN A 22 41.47 -31.00 30.24
C ASN A 22 41.43 -29.54 29.79
N LEU A 23 41.14 -29.31 28.51
CA LEU A 23 40.81 -28.00 27.97
C LEU A 23 39.33 -27.99 27.60
N THR A 24 38.55 -27.16 28.29
CA THR A 24 37.15 -26.89 27.95
C THR A 24 37.04 -25.52 27.31
N ILE A 25 36.42 -25.46 26.14
CA ILE A 25 36.13 -24.21 25.42
C ILE A 25 34.62 -24.04 25.38
N SER A 26 34.12 -22.91 25.88
CA SER A 26 32.69 -22.56 25.82
C SER A 26 32.53 -21.19 25.17
N GLN A 27 31.72 -21.09 24.13
CA GLN A 27 31.40 -19.82 23.48
C GLN A 27 29.90 -19.55 23.57
N PRO A 28 29.48 -18.52 24.33
CA PRO A 28 28.10 -18.06 24.31
C PRO A 28 27.69 -17.54 22.92
N PRO A 29 26.42 -17.67 22.52
CA PRO A 29 25.91 -17.08 21.28
C PRO A 29 26.06 -15.56 21.29
N ALA A 30 26.09 -14.95 20.10
CA ALA A 30 26.11 -13.49 19.96
C ALA A 30 24.75 -12.87 20.33
N ASP A 31 24.78 -11.68 20.91
CA ASP A 31 23.57 -10.92 21.22
C ASP A 31 23.13 -10.14 19.97
N LEU A 32 21.87 -10.36 19.56
CA LEU A 32 21.30 -9.76 18.36
C LEU A 32 20.20 -8.78 18.74
N GLN A 33 20.36 -7.51 18.34
CA GLN A 33 19.30 -6.51 18.41
C GLN A 33 18.83 -6.20 16.99
N ILE A 34 17.61 -6.63 16.67
CA ILE A 34 16.99 -6.43 15.35
C ILE A 34 15.88 -5.40 15.52
N THR A 35 16.04 -4.25 14.88
CA THR A 35 14.99 -3.22 14.79
C THR A 35 14.48 -3.16 13.35
N THR A 36 13.19 -3.42 13.18
CA THR A 36 12.52 -3.37 11.88
C THR A 36 11.57 -2.18 11.84
N THR A 37 11.81 -1.26 10.92
CA THR A 37 10.88 -0.19 10.57
C THR A 37 10.03 -0.68 9.39
N PRO A 38 8.70 -0.86 9.56
CA PRO A 38 7.85 -1.32 8.49
C PRO A 38 7.80 -0.29 7.36
N GLY A 39 7.62 -0.77 6.14
CA GLY A 39 7.36 0.10 5.00
C GLY A 39 5.96 0.69 5.09
N GLU A 40 5.78 1.88 4.53
CA GLU A 40 4.52 2.62 4.59
C GLU A 40 4.09 3.02 3.17
N TRP A 41 2.81 2.83 2.87
CA TRP A 41 2.17 3.36 1.67
C TRP A 41 1.28 4.51 2.09
N ASN A 42 1.50 5.68 1.52
CA ASN A 42 0.59 6.81 1.64
C ASN A 42 -0.09 7.02 0.30
N ILE A 43 -1.38 6.70 0.23
CA ILE A 43 -2.18 6.76 -0.98
C ILE A 43 -3.22 7.85 -0.80
N HIS A 44 -3.12 8.91 -1.60
CA HIS A 44 -4.11 9.97 -1.65
C HIS A 44 -4.90 9.89 -2.96
N GLN A 45 -6.19 9.57 -2.84
CA GLN A 45 -7.13 9.49 -3.96
C GLN A 45 -8.06 10.71 -3.94
N PRO A 46 -7.77 11.75 -4.74
CA PRO A 46 -8.65 12.90 -4.88
C PRO A 46 -9.97 12.52 -5.56
N ALA A 47 -11.03 13.27 -5.26
CA ALA A 47 -12.31 13.14 -5.95
C ALA A 47 -12.19 13.62 -7.41
N PRO A 48 -12.97 13.05 -8.35
CA PRO A 48 -13.00 13.52 -9.73
C PRO A 48 -13.59 14.94 -9.78
N GLU A 49 -13.10 15.73 -10.74
CA GLU A 49 -13.68 17.03 -11.03
C GLU A 49 -14.91 16.83 -11.92
N VAL A 50 -16.06 17.37 -11.48
CA VAL A 50 -17.33 17.26 -12.22
C VAL A 50 -17.79 18.66 -12.60
N THR A 51 -17.95 18.89 -13.90
CA THR A 51 -18.51 20.13 -14.46
C THR A 51 -19.87 19.81 -15.07
N ILE A 52 -20.90 20.57 -14.68
CA ILE A 52 -22.26 20.41 -15.19
C ILE A 52 -22.70 21.74 -15.82
N ASP A 53 -22.90 21.76 -17.13
CA ASP A 53 -23.45 22.90 -17.86
C ASP A 53 -24.94 22.69 -18.13
N GLN A 54 -25.77 23.58 -17.56
CA GLN A 54 -27.23 23.56 -17.72
C GLN A 54 -27.74 24.80 -18.47
N SER A 55 -26.87 25.51 -19.20
CA SER A 55 -27.23 26.72 -19.94
C SER A 55 -28.38 26.45 -20.92
N ARG A 56 -28.31 25.37 -21.70
CA ARG A 56 -29.35 24.96 -22.65
C ARG A 56 -30.64 24.54 -21.96
N ALA A 57 -30.55 23.79 -20.86
CA ALA A 57 -31.71 23.40 -20.06
C ALA A 57 -32.42 24.65 -19.50
N ARG A 58 -31.66 25.58 -18.93
CA ARG A 58 -32.18 26.85 -18.43
C ARG A 58 -32.80 27.67 -19.56
N ALA A 59 -32.21 27.67 -20.75
CA ALA A 59 -32.77 28.36 -21.91
C ALA A 59 -34.12 27.77 -22.36
N ALA A 60 -34.30 26.46 -22.26
CA ALA A 60 -35.58 25.80 -22.53
C ALA A 60 -36.66 26.13 -21.48
N TYR A 61 -36.29 26.37 -20.21
CA TYR A 61 -37.25 26.78 -19.18
C TYR A 61 -37.57 28.27 -19.20
N THR A 62 -36.56 29.12 -19.40
CA THR A 62 -36.64 30.56 -19.10
C THR A 62 -36.53 31.47 -20.32
N GLY A 63 -36.16 30.95 -21.50
CA GLY A 63 -35.75 31.78 -22.64
C GLY A 63 -34.24 32.01 -22.71
N GLY A 64 -33.52 31.74 -21.62
CA GLY A 64 -32.06 31.86 -21.57
C GLY A 64 -31.64 33.31 -21.36
N THR A 65 -30.51 33.68 -21.93
CA THR A 65 -30.02 35.07 -21.91
C THR A 65 -30.88 35.97 -22.80
N TYR A 66 -30.89 37.27 -22.52
CA TYR A 66 -31.59 38.26 -23.35
C TYR A 66 -31.19 38.14 -24.84
N ARG A 67 -29.90 37.92 -25.11
CA ARG A 67 -29.39 37.73 -26.47
C ARG A 67 -30.02 36.52 -27.17
N GLU A 68 -30.07 35.38 -26.51
CA GLU A 68 -30.66 34.15 -27.08
C GLU A 68 -32.16 34.31 -27.33
N MET A 69 -32.87 34.93 -26.37
CA MET A 69 -34.28 35.24 -26.50
C MET A 69 -34.54 36.18 -27.70
N SER A 70 -33.79 37.28 -27.80
CA SER A 70 -33.90 38.21 -28.92
C SER A 70 -33.65 37.51 -30.26
N GLN A 71 -32.62 36.66 -30.36
CA GLN A 71 -32.34 35.90 -31.57
C GLN A 71 -33.53 35.02 -31.99
N ARG A 72 -34.17 34.33 -31.04
CA ARG A 72 -35.35 33.50 -31.35
C ARG A 72 -36.54 34.35 -31.80
N ILE A 73 -36.80 35.47 -31.12
CA ILE A 73 -37.85 36.42 -31.52
C ILE A 73 -37.61 36.88 -32.97
N TYR A 74 -36.39 37.36 -33.28
CA TYR A 74 -36.06 37.81 -34.63
C TYR A 74 -36.24 36.71 -35.68
N SER A 75 -35.88 35.46 -35.36
CA SER A 75 -36.05 34.33 -36.28
C SER A 75 -37.52 33.97 -36.54
N GLY A 76 -38.43 34.24 -35.60
CA GLY A 76 -39.86 33.94 -35.75
C GLY A 76 -40.73 35.09 -36.27
N VAL A 77 -40.23 36.34 -36.21
CA VAL A 77 -40.99 37.54 -36.64
C VAL A 77 -41.32 37.50 -38.13
N GLU A 78 -40.42 37.00 -38.98
CA GLU A 78 -40.67 36.90 -40.42
C GLU A 78 -41.90 36.04 -40.74
N GLN A 79 -42.01 34.88 -40.09
CA GLN A 79 -43.15 33.98 -40.28
C GLN A 79 -44.46 34.61 -39.81
N LEU A 80 -44.47 35.28 -38.66
CA LEU A 80 -45.65 36.00 -38.17
C LEU A 80 -46.05 37.15 -39.10
N TRP A 81 -45.06 37.86 -39.65
CA TRP A 81 -45.31 38.94 -40.61
C TRP A 81 -45.95 38.41 -41.89
N LEU A 82 -45.43 37.33 -42.46
CA LEU A 82 -46.01 36.68 -43.64
C LEU A 82 -47.43 36.16 -43.39
N GLN A 83 -47.70 35.56 -42.22
CA GLN A 83 -49.05 35.16 -41.81
C GLN A 83 -49.98 36.36 -41.70
N GLY A 84 -49.50 37.48 -41.16
CA GLY A 84 -50.25 38.74 -41.10
C GLY A 84 -50.63 39.28 -42.48
N ILE A 85 -49.69 39.26 -43.44
CA ILE A 85 -49.98 39.66 -44.83
C ILE A 85 -51.05 38.74 -45.44
N ALA A 86 -50.87 37.42 -45.35
CA ALA A 86 -51.82 36.45 -45.89
C ALA A 86 -53.23 36.66 -45.33
N LYS A 87 -53.34 36.86 -44.00
CA LYS A 87 -54.60 37.15 -43.32
C LYS A 87 -55.25 38.44 -43.82
N ARG A 88 -54.48 39.52 -44.00
CA ARG A 88 -55.01 40.80 -44.52
C ARG A 88 -55.46 40.68 -45.97
N MET A 89 -54.76 39.92 -46.79
CA MET A 89 -55.18 39.64 -48.17
C MET A 89 -56.50 38.87 -48.21
N GLU A 90 -56.65 37.84 -47.38
CA GLU A 90 -57.89 37.07 -47.25
C GLU A 90 -59.07 37.95 -46.81
N GLN A 91 -58.85 38.81 -45.82
CA GLN A 91 -59.86 39.78 -45.37
C GLN A 91 -60.25 40.74 -46.50
N GLY A 92 -59.27 41.25 -47.26
CA GLY A 92 -59.52 42.11 -48.42
C GLY A 92 -60.38 41.43 -49.48
N GLU A 93 -60.07 40.17 -49.82
CA GLU A 93 -60.84 39.39 -50.79
C GLU A 93 -62.28 39.13 -50.30
N ARG A 94 -62.47 38.78 -49.03
CA ARG A 94 -63.80 38.59 -48.44
C ARG A 94 -64.60 39.89 -48.45
N MET A 95 -63.97 41.02 -48.14
CA MET A 95 -64.61 42.34 -48.19
C MET A 95 -64.98 42.78 -49.60
N ALA A 96 -64.14 42.50 -50.61
CA ALA A 96 -64.51 42.73 -52.00
C ALA A 96 -65.76 41.93 -52.41
N ASN A 97 -65.92 40.74 -51.82
CA ASN A 97 -67.07 39.86 -51.97
C ASN A 97 -68.12 40.01 -50.86
N PHE A 98 -68.33 41.22 -50.31
CA PHE A 98 -69.24 41.45 -49.17
C PHE A 98 -70.70 41.01 -49.42
N HIS A 99 -71.11 40.91 -50.68
CA HIS A 99 -72.45 40.49 -51.08
C HIS A 99 -72.68 38.98 -50.92
N LYS A 100 -71.62 38.18 -50.74
CA LYS A 100 -71.73 36.73 -50.50
C LYS A 100 -72.11 36.48 -49.04
N PRO A 101 -72.97 35.48 -48.75
CA PRO A 101 -73.25 35.07 -47.38
C PRO A 101 -71.96 34.74 -46.62
N GLY A 102 -71.83 35.19 -45.38
CA GLY A 102 -70.64 34.94 -44.54
C GLY A 102 -69.49 35.95 -44.68
N ASN A 103 -69.65 37.01 -45.48
CA ASN A 103 -68.64 38.07 -45.67
C ASN A 103 -69.11 39.44 -45.12
N SER A 104 -69.92 39.45 -44.07
CA SER A 104 -70.26 40.71 -43.40
C SER A 104 -69.03 41.31 -42.71
N ILE A 105 -69.02 42.62 -42.49
CA ILE A 105 -67.92 43.33 -41.79
C ILE A 105 -67.64 42.69 -40.41
N GLY A 106 -68.70 42.28 -39.71
CA GLY A 106 -68.60 41.61 -38.42
C GLY A 106 -67.94 40.23 -38.50
N GLU A 107 -68.15 39.47 -39.58
CA GLU A 107 -67.54 38.16 -39.77
C GLU A 107 -66.09 38.24 -40.26
N VAL A 108 -65.72 39.31 -40.98
CA VAL A 108 -64.36 39.46 -41.54
C VAL A 108 -63.39 40.10 -40.54
N TYR A 109 -63.86 41.12 -39.79
CA TYR A 109 -63.03 41.87 -38.85
C TYR A 109 -63.44 41.67 -37.39
N GLY A 110 -64.63 41.15 -37.11
CA GLY A 110 -65.09 40.91 -35.74
C GLY A 110 -64.47 39.69 -35.07
N GLU A 111 -63.63 38.92 -35.77
CA GLU A 111 -62.83 37.81 -35.21
C GLU A 111 -61.37 38.22 -34.93
N ASP A 112 -60.97 39.44 -35.30
CA ASP A 112 -59.58 39.95 -35.19
C ASP A 112 -59.18 40.47 -33.81
N TRP A 113 -60.06 40.38 -32.82
CA TRP A 113 -59.81 40.86 -31.46
C TRP A 113 -58.90 39.93 -30.65
N GLN A 114 -58.67 38.70 -31.11
CA GLN A 114 -57.83 37.74 -30.40
C GLN A 114 -56.35 38.15 -30.49
N PRO A 115 -55.61 38.08 -29.37
CA PRO A 115 -54.20 38.41 -29.36
C PRO A 115 -53.42 37.43 -30.24
N VAL A 116 -52.52 37.96 -31.07
CA VAL A 116 -51.54 37.16 -31.82
C VAL A 116 -50.40 36.80 -30.87
N SER A 117 -50.15 35.51 -30.70
CA SER A 117 -49.02 35.03 -29.89
C SER A 117 -47.68 35.45 -30.51
N TYR A 118 -46.77 35.89 -29.66
CA TYR A 118 -45.37 36.12 -30.04
C TYR A 118 -44.65 34.80 -30.40
N PRO A 119 -43.52 34.87 -31.12
CA PRO A 119 -42.69 33.70 -31.35
C PRO A 119 -42.26 33.05 -30.04
N GLU A 120 -42.09 31.72 -30.04
CA GLU A 120 -41.57 31.01 -28.87
C GLU A 120 -40.19 31.55 -28.50
N VAL A 121 -40.08 32.01 -27.25
CA VAL A 121 -38.88 32.65 -26.70
C VAL A 121 -37.94 31.63 -26.06
N ARG A 122 -38.47 30.46 -25.70
CA ARG A 122 -37.72 29.38 -25.06
C ARG A 122 -36.89 28.60 -26.06
N GLY A 123 -35.77 28.08 -25.55
CA GLY A 123 -34.96 27.12 -26.28
C GLY A 123 -35.70 25.80 -26.48
N PRO A 124 -35.30 24.99 -27.47
CA PRO A 124 -35.85 23.67 -27.65
C PRO A 124 -35.59 22.82 -26.39
N ALA A 125 -36.64 22.18 -25.88
CA ALA A 125 -36.50 21.22 -24.80
C ALA A 125 -35.93 19.91 -25.38
N SER A 126 -34.83 19.44 -24.81
CA SER A 126 -34.21 18.16 -25.14
C SER A 126 -33.73 17.49 -23.86
N TYR A 127 -33.72 16.16 -23.86
CA TYR A 127 -33.10 15.37 -22.79
C TYR A 127 -31.59 15.66 -22.69
N ASP A 128 -30.99 16.04 -23.81
CA ASP A 128 -29.56 16.29 -23.95
C ASP A 128 -29.19 17.77 -23.69
N ASN A 129 -29.99 18.51 -22.93
CA ASN A 129 -29.76 19.94 -22.63
C ASN A 129 -28.83 20.18 -21.42
N VAL A 130 -28.30 19.11 -20.82
CA VAL A 130 -27.38 19.14 -19.69
C VAL A 130 -26.11 18.41 -20.09
N ASP A 131 -25.01 19.14 -20.16
CA ASP A 131 -23.70 18.59 -20.49
C ASP A 131 -22.94 18.29 -19.19
N ILE A 132 -22.56 17.03 -19.00
CA ILE A 132 -21.82 16.57 -17.81
C ILE A 132 -20.43 16.12 -18.25
N ASP A 133 -19.42 16.81 -17.75
CA ASP A 133 -18.01 16.47 -17.96
C ASP A 133 -17.39 15.99 -16.64
N ILE A 134 -16.76 14.81 -16.68
CA ILE A 134 -16.13 14.18 -15.52
C ILE A 134 -14.66 13.96 -15.82
N LYS A 135 -13.79 14.66 -15.09
CA LYS A 135 -12.34 14.52 -15.20
C LYS A 135 -11.81 13.71 -14.03
N ALA A 136 -11.21 12.57 -14.35
CA ALA A 136 -10.51 11.76 -13.37
C ALA A 136 -9.21 12.47 -12.95
N VAL A 137 -9.03 12.62 -11.64
CA VAL A 137 -7.79 13.16 -11.06
C VAL A 137 -6.88 11.99 -10.71
N PRO A 138 -5.59 12.01 -11.11
CA PRO A 138 -4.68 10.91 -10.84
C PRO A 138 -4.45 10.69 -9.34
N VAL A 139 -4.30 9.44 -8.94
CA VAL A 139 -3.99 9.04 -7.57
C VAL A 139 -2.53 9.42 -7.26
N GLN A 140 -2.30 9.99 -6.09
CA GLN A 140 -0.97 10.29 -5.59
C GLN A 140 -0.53 9.16 -4.65
N ILE A 141 0.60 8.54 -4.96
CA ILE A 141 1.10 7.37 -4.23
C ILE A 141 2.53 7.67 -3.78
N GLU A 142 2.76 7.66 -2.48
CA GLU A 142 4.08 7.73 -1.88
C GLU A 142 4.40 6.41 -1.18
N TYR A 143 5.59 5.88 -1.43
CA TYR A 143 6.07 4.64 -0.82
C TYR A 143 7.33 4.89 0.01
N ARG A 144 7.31 4.44 1.26
CA ARG A 144 8.48 4.38 2.14
C ARG A 144 8.88 2.93 2.31
N ARG A 145 10.12 2.62 1.92
CA ARG A 145 10.67 1.27 2.00
C ARG A 145 10.84 0.85 3.47
N ALA A 146 10.60 -0.43 3.75
CA ALA A 146 10.93 -1.02 5.04
C ALA A 146 12.46 -1.06 5.26
N GLU A 147 12.89 -0.74 6.47
CA GLU A 147 14.30 -0.78 6.86
C GLU A 147 14.50 -1.78 8.00
N VAL A 148 15.55 -2.59 7.89
CA VAL A 148 15.95 -3.53 8.94
C VAL A 148 17.35 -3.16 9.39
N ARG A 149 17.48 -2.83 10.67
CA ARG A 149 18.77 -2.55 11.32
C ARG A 149 19.08 -3.70 12.26
N ILE A 150 20.19 -4.39 12.00
CA ILE A 150 20.69 -5.49 12.82
C ILE A 150 21.97 -5.03 13.50
N GLN A 151 21.97 -5.01 14.83
CA GLN A 151 23.17 -4.83 15.65
C GLN A 151 23.55 -6.18 16.26
N VAL A 152 24.84 -6.51 16.18
CA VAL A 152 25.39 -7.79 16.61
C VAL A 152 26.51 -7.53 17.60
N GLU A 153 26.37 -8.03 18.82
CA GLU A 153 27.44 -8.04 19.82
C GLU A 153 28.03 -9.45 19.94
N GLN A 154 29.32 -9.58 19.63
CA GLN A 154 30.00 -10.88 19.61
C GLN A 154 30.55 -11.25 20.98
N ASN A 155 30.13 -12.40 21.50
CA ASN A 155 30.65 -12.95 22.75
C ASN A 155 31.92 -13.78 22.49
N LYS A 156 33.00 -13.46 23.22
CA LYS A 156 34.30 -14.13 23.10
C LYS A 156 34.25 -15.54 23.70
N PRO A 157 35.00 -16.51 23.13
CA PRO A 157 35.14 -17.84 23.72
C PRO A 157 35.84 -17.77 25.08
N GLN A 158 35.33 -18.56 26.03
CA GLN A 158 35.89 -18.74 27.36
C GLN A 158 36.68 -20.04 27.39
N PHE A 159 37.93 -19.97 27.83
CA PHE A 159 38.83 -21.11 27.93
C PHE A 159 39.02 -21.48 29.39
N HIS A 160 38.75 -22.73 29.74
CA HIS A 160 39.07 -23.29 31.05
C HIS A 160 40.08 -24.43 30.87
N TYR A 161 41.28 -24.24 31.40
CA TYR A 161 42.37 -25.22 31.32
C TYR A 161 42.66 -25.78 32.70
N THR A 162 42.50 -27.09 32.83
CA THR A 162 42.93 -27.85 34.00
C THR A 162 44.24 -28.55 33.65
N PRO A 163 45.37 -28.16 34.26
CA PRO A 163 46.66 -28.78 33.98
C PRO A 163 46.68 -30.23 34.44
N SER A 164 47.46 -31.06 33.74
CA SER A 164 47.73 -32.43 34.16
C SER A 164 48.55 -32.44 35.45
N SER A 165 48.21 -33.33 36.37
CA SER A 165 49.00 -33.57 37.59
C SER A 165 49.66 -34.95 37.52
N VAL A 166 50.92 -35.04 37.95
CA VAL A 166 51.65 -36.31 38.06
C VAL A 166 52.13 -36.43 39.50
N GLU A 167 51.67 -37.47 40.18
CA GLU A 167 52.09 -37.81 41.53
C GLU A 167 53.00 -39.03 41.49
N ILE A 168 54.23 -38.87 41.97
CA ILE A 168 55.23 -39.93 42.02
C ILE A 168 55.45 -40.29 43.49
N TYR A 169 55.20 -41.54 43.84
CA TYR A 169 55.33 -42.02 45.21
C TYR A 169 56.06 -43.36 45.28
N LEU A 170 56.69 -43.64 46.43
CA LEU A 170 57.40 -44.89 46.64
C LEU A 170 56.40 -45.99 47.04
N ARG A 171 56.05 -46.86 46.10
CA ARG A 171 55.12 -47.97 46.31
C ARG A 171 55.71 -49.08 47.18
N GLN A 172 57.02 -49.35 47.05
CA GLN A 172 57.72 -50.36 47.83
C GLN A 172 59.11 -49.87 48.20
N LYS A 173 59.41 -49.87 49.51
CA LYS A 173 60.74 -49.52 50.01
C LYS A 173 61.73 -50.65 49.69
N PRO A 174 62.94 -50.33 49.21
CA PRO A 174 63.96 -51.34 49.02
C PRO A 174 64.43 -51.88 50.37
N SER A 175 64.65 -53.19 50.43
CA SER A 175 65.26 -53.83 51.60
C SER A 175 66.30 -54.85 51.17
N LEU A 176 67.33 -55.01 51.98
CA LEU A 176 68.42 -55.96 51.76
C LEU A 176 68.66 -56.72 53.05
N THR A 177 68.45 -58.03 53.02
CA THR A 177 68.62 -58.91 54.18
C THR A 177 69.73 -59.89 53.86
N PHE A 178 70.73 -59.95 54.75
CA PHE A 178 71.82 -60.91 54.67
C PHE A 178 71.56 -62.03 55.69
N THR A 179 71.42 -63.25 55.20
CA THR A 179 71.25 -64.42 56.07
C THR A 179 72.49 -65.32 55.94
N PRO A 180 73.29 -65.49 57.01
CA PRO A 180 74.44 -66.40 56.98
C PRO A 180 73.96 -67.86 57.00
N GLN A 181 74.48 -68.70 56.11
CA GLN A 181 74.24 -70.14 56.15
C GLN A 181 75.49 -70.87 56.65
N VAL A 182 75.34 -71.63 57.73
CA VAL A 182 76.39 -72.53 58.23
C VAL A 182 76.16 -73.89 57.61
N LEU A 183 77.05 -74.30 56.69
CA LEU A 183 77.11 -75.66 56.18
C LEU A 183 77.98 -76.49 57.13
N ASP A 184 77.34 -77.29 57.98
CA ASP A 184 78.01 -78.38 58.67
C ASP A 184 78.42 -79.43 57.64
N ALA A 185 79.72 -79.54 57.37
CA ALA A 185 80.28 -80.66 56.64
C ALA A 185 80.32 -81.87 57.59
N GLN A 186 79.35 -82.78 57.48
CA GLN A 186 79.45 -84.10 58.10
C GLN A 186 80.48 -84.95 57.35
N VAL A 187 81.64 -85.18 57.98
CA VAL A 187 82.41 -86.43 57.95
C VAL A 187 82.97 -86.66 59.34
#